data_AF-A0AAJ7JGE3-F1
#
_entry.id   AF-A0AAJ7JGE3-F1
#
_cell.length_a   1.000
_cell.length_b   1.000
_cell.length_c   1.000
_cell.angle_alpha   90.00
_cell.angle_beta   90.00
_cell.angle_gamma   90.00
#
_symmetry.space_group_name_H-M   'P 1'
#
loop_
_entity.id
_entity.type
_entity.pdbx_description
1 polymer ?
#
loop_
_entity_poly.entity_id
_entity_poly.type
_entity_poly.pdbx_seq_one_letter_code
_entity_poly.pdbx_strand_id
1 'polypeptide(L)'
;MTLRRTVPGLSRLLVLVPVTVCVSISYVDDHRCNYRTLPPQTLAKCRYDDECMNNAYCWNQEACLCKDGYIVHKNGTSVECLKVASAIGDPCVADVQCRVTFATHSECKQNICQCSDGSHYVEGRCYESVGLGQVCQTNRNCYIKYSYCVTGFCACTLNYHPNPRNDGCVPNTELGEECMNDYECVTENSRCMVTCSCKVDHIPSRDGKRCLKAANSVGEPCEEHSQCLLFLKHAECGPNGTCTCVGNYHRRGPVCVRSVELFAACKEHRECVTPRHRDSEFTEVPNVNCIDGMCVCANDYILSEELRDCIGYSDNGAATTTSSRQIGLLSLAFFLAFLLL
;
A
#
# COMPACT_ATOMS: atom_id res chain seq x y z
N MET A 1 -32.20 -54.94 32.95
CA MET A 1 -32.25 -53.61 33.58
C MET A 1 -31.61 -52.64 32.59
N THR A 2 -32.39 -51.96 31.73
CA THR A 2 -33.00 -50.62 31.96
C THR A 2 -31.93 -49.53 32.20
N LEU A 3 -31.80 -48.54 31.31
CA LEU A 3 -32.74 -47.41 31.25
C LEU A 3 -33.19 -46.98 29.82
N ARG A 4 -34.33 -46.29 29.73
CA ARG A 4 -34.97 -45.74 28.51
C ARG A 4 -34.76 -44.22 28.40
N ARG A 5 -34.88 -43.63 27.19
CA ARG A 5 -35.97 -42.68 26.80
C ARG A 5 -35.84 -42.03 25.39
N THR A 6 -36.74 -42.43 24.48
CA THR A 6 -37.66 -41.62 23.61
C THR A 6 -37.31 -40.18 23.16
N VAL A 7 -37.19 -39.88 21.83
CA VAL A 7 -38.23 -39.34 20.85
C VAL A 7 -38.19 -37.79 20.72
N PRO A 8 -38.55 -37.09 19.59
CA PRO A 8 -38.99 -37.50 18.23
C PRO A 8 -38.20 -36.94 17.01
N GLY A 9 -38.32 -37.65 15.88
CA GLY A 9 -38.66 -37.18 14.53
C GLY A 9 -38.15 -35.85 13.91
N LEU A 10 -37.61 -35.97 12.68
CA LEU A 10 -38.02 -35.13 11.54
C LEU A 10 -37.81 -35.87 10.21
N SER A 11 -38.89 -36.06 9.46
CA SER A 11 -38.88 -36.64 8.12
C SER A 11 -38.38 -35.63 7.09
N ARG A 12 -37.53 -36.07 6.15
CA ARG A 12 -37.44 -35.49 4.79
C ARG A 12 -36.84 -36.51 3.82
N LEU A 13 -37.62 -36.83 2.79
CA LEU A 13 -37.17 -37.61 1.64
C LEU A 13 -36.01 -36.88 0.95
N LEU A 14 -34.91 -37.58 0.70
CA LEU A 14 -33.93 -37.18 -0.31
C LEU A 14 -34.52 -37.48 -1.69
N VAL A 15 -35.19 -36.49 -2.27
CA VAL A 15 -35.57 -36.52 -3.69
C VAL A 15 -34.32 -36.29 -4.52
N LEU A 16 -33.77 -37.36 -5.09
CA LEU A 16 -32.75 -37.28 -6.13
C LEU A 16 -33.39 -36.69 -7.39
N VAL A 17 -33.23 -35.39 -7.59
CA VAL A 17 -33.51 -34.73 -8.87
C VAL A 17 -32.29 -34.93 -9.77
N PRO A 18 -32.40 -35.68 -10.88
CA PRO A 18 -31.30 -35.78 -11.85
C PRO A 18 -31.22 -34.46 -12.63
N VAL A 19 -30.37 -33.54 -12.18
CA VAL A 19 -29.99 -32.37 -12.96
C VAL A 19 -29.06 -32.84 -14.07
N THR A 20 -29.58 -32.96 -15.30
CA THR A 20 -28.78 -33.27 -16.49
C THR A 20 -27.90 -32.08 -16.85
N VAL A 21 -26.68 -32.06 -16.32
CA VAL A 21 -25.64 -31.12 -16.74
C VAL A 21 -25.13 -31.53 -18.11
N CYS A 22 -25.57 -30.82 -19.15
CA CYS A 22 -25.09 -31.01 -20.51
C CYS A 22 -23.66 -30.48 -20.67
N VAL A 23 -22.66 -31.32 -20.36
CA VAL A 23 -21.25 -31.02 -20.63
C VAL A 23 -21.00 -31.11 -22.13
N SER A 24 -20.75 -29.95 -22.77
CA SER A 24 -20.30 -29.88 -24.16
C SER A 24 -18.78 -30.06 -24.22
N ILE A 25 -18.33 -31.31 -24.28
CA ILE A 25 -16.92 -31.62 -24.55
C ILE A 25 -16.65 -31.35 -26.03
N SER A 26 -16.02 -30.24 -26.34
CA SER A 26 -15.53 -29.95 -27.70
C SER A 26 -14.26 -30.77 -27.94
N TYR A 27 -14.41 -31.91 -28.61
CA TYR A 27 -13.29 -32.70 -29.11
C TYR A 27 -12.57 -31.87 -30.19
N VAL A 28 -11.25 -31.69 -30.04
CA VAL A 28 -10.43 -31.10 -31.11
C VAL A 28 -10.18 -32.20 -32.13
N ASP A 29 -10.94 -32.18 -33.23
CA ASP A 29 -10.66 -32.99 -34.41
C ASP A 29 -10.19 -32.07 -35.55
N ASP A 30 -9.13 -32.50 -36.24
CA ASP A 30 -8.45 -31.71 -37.27
C ASP A 30 -9.24 -31.79 -38.58
N HIS A 31 -10.28 -30.96 -38.67
CA HIS A 31 -11.05 -30.79 -39.89
C HIS A 31 -10.90 -29.36 -40.40
N ARG A 32 -10.16 -29.24 -41.51
CA ARG A 32 -10.15 -28.08 -42.40
C ARG A 32 -11.59 -27.63 -42.68
N CYS A 33 -12.06 -26.62 -41.98
CA CYS A 33 -13.30 -25.91 -42.28
C CYS A 33 -13.15 -25.16 -43.62
N ASN A 34 -13.32 -25.87 -44.73
CA ASN A 34 -13.56 -25.27 -46.03
C ASN A 34 -15.00 -24.74 -46.09
N TYR A 35 -15.26 -23.71 -45.28
CA TYR A 35 -16.48 -22.93 -45.38
C TYR A 35 -16.46 -22.20 -46.72
N ARG A 36 -17.30 -22.64 -47.66
CA ARG A 36 -17.72 -21.84 -48.82
C ARG A 36 -18.67 -20.71 -48.39
N THR A 37 -18.31 -19.97 -47.35
CA THR A 37 -18.81 -18.60 -47.20
C THR A 37 -18.19 -17.78 -48.31
N LEU A 38 -19.02 -17.08 -49.10
CA LEU A 38 -18.52 -16.02 -49.97
C LEU A 38 -17.65 -15.08 -49.10
N PRO A 39 -16.41 -14.75 -49.49
CA PRO A 39 -15.70 -13.68 -48.81
C PRO A 39 -16.57 -12.40 -48.92
N PRO A 40 -16.64 -11.55 -47.88
CA PRO A 40 -17.54 -10.38 -47.82
C PRO A 40 -17.06 -9.22 -48.71
N GLN A 41 -16.52 -9.55 -49.88
CA GLN A 41 -15.66 -8.73 -50.74
C GLN A 41 -16.06 -8.85 -52.22
N THR A 42 -17.32 -9.12 -52.54
CA THR A 42 -17.79 -9.09 -53.94
C THR A 42 -17.78 -7.66 -54.47
N LEU A 43 -16.86 -7.35 -55.39
CA LEU A 43 -16.71 -5.99 -55.95
C LEU A 43 -17.68 -5.73 -57.11
N ALA A 44 -17.67 -6.61 -58.10
CA ALA A 44 -18.49 -6.57 -59.31
C ALA A 44 -18.69 -7.98 -59.87
N LYS A 45 -19.69 -8.19 -60.75
CA LYS A 45 -19.80 -9.43 -61.54
C LYS A 45 -18.79 -9.42 -62.68
N CYS A 46 -18.25 -10.59 -63.02
CA CYS A 46 -17.28 -10.78 -64.09
C CYS A 46 -17.43 -12.17 -64.72
N ARG A 47 -16.85 -12.36 -65.91
CA ARG A 47 -16.56 -13.68 -66.51
C ARG A 47 -15.07 -13.96 -66.63
N TYR A 48 -14.25 -12.92 -66.79
CA TYR A 48 -12.81 -12.99 -67.01
C TYR A 48 -12.06 -11.95 -66.16
N ASP A 49 -10.76 -12.17 -65.94
CA ASP A 49 -9.92 -11.34 -65.08
C ASP A 49 -9.75 -9.88 -65.58
N ASP A 50 -9.83 -9.65 -66.88
CA ASP A 50 -9.73 -8.34 -67.53
C ASP A 50 -11.00 -7.49 -67.40
N GLU A 51 -12.14 -8.10 -67.03
CA GLU A 51 -13.34 -7.39 -66.61
C GLU A 51 -13.22 -6.84 -65.17
N CYS A 52 -12.19 -7.26 -64.43
CA CYS A 52 -11.94 -6.82 -63.06
C CYS A 52 -10.94 -5.66 -62.98
N MET A 53 -11.06 -4.87 -61.92
CA MET A 53 -10.15 -3.75 -61.63
C MET A 53 -8.72 -4.19 -61.33
N ASN A 54 -7.79 -3.22 -61.36
CA ASN A 54 -6.39 -3.43 -61.00
C ASN A 54 -6.24 -4.17 -59.66
N ASN A 55 -5.36 -5.18 -59.66
CA ASN A 55 -5.10 -6.06 -58.52
C ASN A 55 -6.29 -6.95 -58.08
N ALA A 56 -7.29 -7.15 -58.92
CA ALA A 56 -8.33 -8.17 -58.76
C ALA A 56 -8.21 -9.31 -59.79
N TYR A 57 -8.96 -10.39 -59.58
CA TYR A 57 -9.15 -11.51 -60.50
C TYR A 57 -10.61 -11.98 -60.44
N CYS A 58 -11.09 -12.70 -61.46
CA CYS A 58 -12.45 -13.17 -61.54
C CYS A 58 -12.61 -14.56 -60.92
N TRP A 59 -13.33 -14.65 -59.81
CA TRP A 59 -13.58 -15.91 -59.11
C TRP A 59 -14.84 -16.59 -59.66
N ASN A 60 -14.69 -17.86 -60.07
CA ASN A 60 -15.74 -18.75 -60.59
C ASN A 60 -16.60 -18.19 -61.75
N GLN A 61 -16.14 -17.16 -62.48
CA GLN A 61 -16.96 -16.46 -63.47
C GLN A 61 -18.24 -15.82 -62.87
N GLU A 62 -18.18 -15.45 -61.59
CA GLU A 62 -19.30 -14.88 -60.83
C GLU A 62 -18.98 -13.51 -60.24
N ALA A 63 -17.79 -13.33 -59.64
CA ALA A 63 -17.43 -12.10 -58.95
C ALA A 63 -15.92 -11.79 -58.94
N CYS A 64 -15.56 -10.52 -59.10
CA CYS A 64 -14.21 -10.05 -58.88
C CYS A 64 -13.84 -10.13 -57.41
N LEU A 65 -12.62 -10.61 -57.10
CA LEU A 65 -11.99 -10.62 -55.78
C LEU A 65 -10.59 -9.99 -55.88
N CYS A 66 -10.12 -9.35 -54.80
CA CYS A 66 -8.74 -8.85 -54.74
C CYS A 66 -7.73 -10.01 -54.71
N LYS A 67 -6.57 -9.82 -55.34
CA LYS A 67 -5.43 -10.76 -55.31
C LYS A 67 -4.82 -10.84 -53.91
N ASP A 68 -4.06 -11.90 -53.63
CA ASP A 68 -3.34 -12.07 -52.37
C ASP A 68 -2.48 -10.85 -52.04
N GLY A 69 -2.54 -10.38 -50.79
CA GLY A 69 -1.87 -9.16 -50.34
C GLY A 69 -2.59 -7.85 -50.70
N TYR A 70 -3.80 -7.90 -51.25
CA TYR A 70 -4.65 -6.73 -51.48
C TYR A 70 -5.98 -6.82 -50.71
N ILE A 71 -6.56 -5.67 -50.36
CA ILE A 71 -7.85 -5.56 -49.68
C ILE A 71 -8.77 -4.57 -50.40
N VAL A 72 -10.07 -4.88 -50.35
CA VAL A 72 -11.15 -4.01 -50.83
C VAL A 72 -11.20 -2.70 -50.05
N HIS A 73 -11.07 -1.58 -50.75
CA HIS A 73 -11.42 -0.25 -50.28
C HIS A 73 -12.61 0.28 -51.08
N LYS A 74 -13.54 0.97 -50.40
CA LYS A 74 -14.70 1.63 -51.01
C LYS A 74 -14.60 3.14 -50.78
N ASN A 75 -14.51 3.90 -51.87
CA ASN A 75 -14.44 5.35 -51.84
C ASN A 75 -15.65 5.93 -52.62
N GLY A 76 -16.73 6.21 -51.89
CA GLY A 76 -18.02 6.56 -52.49
C GLY A 76 -18.57 5.41 -53.33
N THR A 77 -18.69 5.63 -54.65
CA THR A 77 -19.09 4.61 -55.64
C THR A 77 -17.91 3.86 -56.25
N SER A 78 -16.66 4.32 -56.08
CA SER A 78 -15.48 3.59 -56.51
C SER A 78 -15.19 2.45 -55.53
N VAL A 79 -14.74 1.32 -56.07
CA VAL A 79 -14.18 0.22 -55.29
C VAL A 79 -12.82 -0.11 -55.89
N GLU A 80 -11.83 -0.35 -55.04
CA GLU A 80 -10.44 -0.53 -55.43
C GLU A 80 -9.78 -1.64 -54.58
N CYS A 81 -8.82 -2.36 -55.16
CA CYS A 81 -7.97 -3.32 -54.44
C CYS A 81 -6.65 -2.65 -54.05
N LEU A 82 -6.54 -2.22 -52.80
CA LEU A 82 -5.35 -1.56 -52.25
C LEU A 82 -4.39 -2.58 -51.62
N LYS A 83 -3.09 -2.39 -51.79
CA LYS A 83 -2.07 -3.28 -51.22
C LYS A 83 -2.08 -3.18 -49.68
N VAL A 84 -2.11 -4.33 -49.00
CA VAL A 84 -2.02 -4.42 -47.54
C VAL A 84 -0.62 -4.03 -47.08
N ALA A 85 -0.53 -3.22 -46.01
CA ALA A 85 0.74 -2.83 -45.43
C ALA A 85 1.39 -3.99 -44.66
N SER A 86 2.69 -4.18 -44.84
CA SER A 86 3.51 -5.20 -44.18
C SER A 86 4.31 -4.64 -43.01
N ALA A 87 4.71 -3.36 -43.07
CA ALA A 87 5.40 -2.65 -41.98
C ALA A 87 4.76 -1.28 -41.67
N ILE A 88 5.02 -0.78 -40.45
CA ILE A 88 4.79 0.63 -40.12
C ILE A 88 5.75 1.48 -40.97
N GLY A 89 5.25 2.59 -41.53
CA GLY A 89 5.95 3.39 -42.53
C GLY A 89 5.64 3.01 -43.98
N ASP A 90 4.95 1.88 -44.24
CA ASP A 90 4.55 1.50 -45.60
C ASP A 90 3.58 2.54 -46.21
N PRO A 91 3.67 2.80 -47.53
CA PRO A 91 2.83 3.76 -48.20
C PRO A 91 1.37 3.31 -48.25
N CYS A 92 0.46 4.24 -47.99
CA CYS A 92 -0.97 3.99 -47.95
C CYS A 92 -1.78 5.18 -48.50
N VAL A 93 -3.05 4.89 -48.81
CA VAL A 93 -4.09 5.84 -49.22
C VAL A 93 -5.24 5.84 -48.22
N ALA A 94 -5.50 4.73 -47.53
CA ALA A 94 -6.57 4.61 -46.54
C ALA A 94 -6.23 3.65 -45.38
N ASP A 95 -6.77 3.92 -44.19
CA ASP A 95 -6.55 3.16 -42.94
C ASP A 95 -6.72 1.64 -43.09
N VAL A 96 -7.60 1.20 -44.00
CA VAL A 96 -7.89 -0.22 -44.23
C VAL A 96 -6.64 -1.02 -44.61
N GLN A 97 -5.66 -0.39 -45.27
CA GLN A 97 -4.38 -1.03 -45.60
C GLN A 97 -3.53 -1.33 -44.36
N CYS A 98 -3.63 -0.47 -43.32
CA CYS A 98 -2.88 -0.56 -42.08
C CYS A 98 -3.58 -1.49 -41.07
N ARG A 99 -4.91 -1.34 -40.92
CA ARG A 99 -5.72 -2.03 -39.90
C ARG A 99 -5.76 -3.54 -40.03
N VAL A 100 -5.57 -4.08 -41.24
CA VAL A 100 -5.47 -5.53 -41.49
C VAL A 100 -4.30 -6.15 -40.73
N THR A 101 -3.14 -5.48 -40.73
CA THR A 101 -1.90 -6.01 -40.16
C THR A 101 -1.69 -5.52 -38.73
N PHE A 102 -1.91 -4.22 -38.48
CA PHE A 102 -1.56 -3.57 -37.21
C PHE A 102 -2.75 -3.36 -36.25
N ALA A 103 -3.91 -3.94 -36.56
CA ALA A 103 -5.17 -3.80 -35.81
C ALA A 103 -5.75 -2.37 -35.81
N THR A 104 -6.83 -2.18 -35.05
CA THR A 104 -7.75 -1.03 -35.11
C THR A 104 -7.10 0.33 -34.82
N HIS A 105 -6.07 0.39 -33.99
CA HIS A 105 -5.37 1.62 -33.62
C HIS A 105 -4.27 2.02 -34.62
N SER A 106 -4.45 1.66 -35.88
CA SER A 106 -3.59 2.12 -36.98
C SER A 106 -4.38 2.92 -38.00
N GLU A 107 -3.69 3.90 -38.58
CA GLU A 107 -4.24 4.87 -39.52
C GLU A 107 -3.27 5.16 -40.66
N CYS A 108 -3.81 5.63 -41.76
CA CYS A 108 -3.04 6.17 -42.87
C CYS A 108 -2.93 7.69 -42.72
N LYS A 109 -1.78 8.17 -42.22
CA LYS A 109 -1.53 9.59 -41.98
C LYS A 109 -0.28 10.02 -42.72
N GLN A 110 -0.35 11.15 -43.41
CA GLN A 110 0.73 11.64 -44.27
C GLN A 110 1.19 10.61 -45.33
N ASN A 111 0.24 9.82 -45.85
CA ASN A 111 0.44 8.72 -46.82
C ASN A 111 1.29 7.54 -46.33
N ILE A 112 1.51 7.40 -45.01
CA ILE A 112 2.19 6.24 -44.41
C ILE A 112 1.32 5.57 -43.33
N CYS A 113 1.43 4.25 -43.20
CA CYS A 113 0.78 3.52 -42.13
C CYS A 113 1.51 3.76 -40.81
N GLN A 114 0.80 4.28 -39.81
CA GLN A 114 1.32 4.46 -38.45
C GLN A 114 0.26 4.11 -37.40
N CYS A 115 0.66 4.09 -36.14
CA CYS A 115 -0.30 4.01 -35.04
C CYS A 115 -1.00 5.36 -34.86
N SER A 116 -2.29 5.33 -34.52
CA SER A 116 -3.11 6.51 -34.29
C SER A 116 -2.67 7.32 -33.07
N ASP A 117 -3.06 8.59 -33.03
CA ASP A 117 -2.83 9.45 -31.87
C ASP A 117 -3.38 8.78 -30.59
N GLY A 118 -2.58 8.73 -29.52
CA GLY A 118 -2.93 8.01 -28.29
C GLY A 118 -2.71 6.48 -28.32
N SER A 119 -2.00 5.95 -29.32
CA SER A 119 -1.61 4.53 -29.39
C SER A 119 -0.12 4.35 -29.68
N HIS A 120 0.40 3.14 -29.46
CA HIS A 120 1.81 2.80 -29.65
C HIS A 120 1.99 1.44 -30.32
N TYR A 121 3.13 1.25 -30.98
CA TYR A 121 3.47 0.01 -31.68
C TYR A 121 4.22 -0.96 -30.75
N VAL A 122 3.69 -2.17 -30.58
CA VAL A 122 4.34 -3.24 -29.81
C VAL A 122 3.98 -4.61 -30.40
N GLU A 123 4.99 -5.49 -30.52
CA GLU A 123 4.86 -6.87 -31.02
C GLU A 123 4.06 -7.00 -32.34
N GLY A 124 4.31 -6.09 -33.28
CA GLY A 124 3.73 -6.15 -34.62
C GLY A 124 2.36 -5.49 -34.77
N ARG A 125 1.79 -4.85 -33.74
CA ARG A 125 0.47 -4.18 -33.80
C ARG A 125 0.45 -2.87 -33.03
N CYS A 126 -0.56 -2.04 -33.32
CA CYS A 126 -0.84 -0.82 -32.58
C CYS A 126 -1.85 -1.09 -31.46
N TYR A 127 -1.54 -0.62 -30.26
CA TYR A 127 -2.36 -0.73 -29.06
C TYR A 127 -2.61 0.64 -28.44
N GLU A 128 -3.82 0.88 -27.95
CA GLU A 128 -4.14 2.05 -27.14
C GLU A 128 -3.15 2.21 -25.97
N SER A 129 -2.58 3.41 -25.83
CA SER A 129 -1.55 3.74 -24.84
C SER A 129 -2.18 4.09 -23.50
N VAL A 130 -2.15 3.14 -22.58
CA VAL A 130 -2.70 3.24 -21.22
C VAL A 130 -1.58 3.51 -20.21
N GLY A 131 -1.74 4.54 -19.37
CA GLY A 131 -0.79 4.94 -18.33
C GLY A 131 -0.97 4.18 -17.01
N LEU A 132 -0.08 4.42 -16.04
CA LEU A 132 -0.14 3.76 -14.72
C LEU A 132 -1.46 4.07 -14.00
N GLY A 133 -2.01 3.06 -13.32
CA GLY A 133 -3.30 3.13 -12.61
C GLY A 133 -4.54 3.20 -13.52
N GLN A 134 -4.38 3.22 -14.85
CA GLN A 134 -5.50 3.23 -15.80
C GLN A 134 -5.87 1.81 -16.26
N VAL A 135 -7.12 1.66 -16.73
CA VAL A 135 -7.70 0.37 -17.14
C VAL A 135 -7.06 -0.15 -18.41
N CYS A 136 -6.60 -1.40 -18.39
CA CYS A 136 -5.99 -2.10 -19.52
C CYS A 136 -6.69 -3.43 -19.80
N GLN A 137 -6.69 -3.83 -21.08
CA GLN A 137 -7.20 -5.14 -21.50
C GLN A 137 -6.07 -6.18 -21.57
N THR A 138 -4.86 -5.74 -21.93
CA THR A 138 -3.68 -6.59 -22.10
C THR A 138 -2.41 -5.86 -21.65
N ASN A 139 -1.33 -6.60 -21.38
CA ASN A 139 -0.02 -6.01 -21.07
C ASN A 139 0.46 -5.02 -22.15
N ARG A 140 0.09 -5.26 -23.41
CA ARG A 140 0.46 -4.44 -24.57
C ARG A 140 -0.26 -3.08 -24.63
N ASN A 141 -1.21 -2.82 -23.75
CA ASN A 141 -1.77 -1.48 -23.59
C ASN A 141 -0.86 -0.56 -22.76
N CYS A 142 -0.06 -1.13 -21.85
CA CYS A 142 0.72 -0.37 -20.89
C CYS A 142 2.00 0.18 -21.54
N TYR A 143 1.94 1.42 -22.04
CA TYR A 143 3.02 2.00 -22.86
C TYR A 143 4.26 2.42 -22.04
N ILE A 144 4.12 2.54 -20.72
CA ILE A 144 5.21 2.95 -19.83
C ILE A 144 6.20 1.80 -19.67
N LYS A 145 7.49 2.08 -19.85
CA LYS A 145 8.56 1.08 -19.71
C LYS A 145 8.54 0.49 -18.30
N TYR A 146 8.73 -0.83 -18.20
CA TYR A 146 8.62 -1.58 -16.95
C TYR A 146 7.22 -1.53 -16.33
N SER A 147 6.16 -1.47 -17.14
CA SER A 147 4.77 -1.64 -16.70
C SER A 147 4.06 -2.79 -17.43
N TYR A 148 3.02 -3.34 -16.80
CA TYR A 148 2.22 -4.45 -17.30
C TYR A 148 0.80 -4.41 -16.72
N CYS A 149 -0.13 -5.18 -17.30
CA CYS A 149 -1.53 -5.15 -16.93
C CYS A 149 -1.81 -6.10 -15.75
N VAL A 150 -1.96 -5.55 -14.56
CA VAL A 150 -2.21 -6.27 -13.31
C VAL A 150 -3.66 -6.10 -12.91
N THR A 151 -4.42 -7.19 -12.82
CA THR A 151 -5.83 -7.16 -12.39
C THR A 151 -6.71 -6.17 -13.18
N GLY A 152 -6.37 -5.90 -14.44
CA GLY A 152 -7.06 -4.94 -15.31
C GLY A 152 -6.56 -3.49 -15.23
N PHE A 153 -5.47 -3.21 -14.52
CA PHE A 153 -4.85 -1.88 -14.42
C PHE A 153 -3.35 -1.92 -14.72
N CYS A 154 -2.81 -0.90 -15.41
CA CYS A 154 -1.36 -0.83 -15.66
C CYS A 154 -0.60 -0.51 -14.37
N ALA A 155 0.35 -1.38 -14.00
CA ALA A 155 1.20 -1.23 -12.82
C ALA A 155 2.65 -1.54 -13.16
N CYS A 156 3.59 -1.08 -12.33
CA CYS A 156 5.02 -1.34 -12.52
C CYS A 156 5.39 -2.81 -12.27
N THR A 157 6.35 -3.33 -13.03
CA THR A 157 6.89 -4.69 -12.89
C THR A 157 7.60 -4.89 -11.56
N LEU A 158 7.81 -6.15 -11.17
CA LEU A 158 8.60 -6.52 -9.98
C LEU A 158 9.93 -5.74 -9.92
N ASN A 159 10.28 -5.26 -8.72
CA ASN A 159 11.43 -4.38 -8.43
C ASN A 159 11.34 -2.96 -9.03
N TYR A 160 10.16 -2.52 -9.46
CA TYR A 160 9.88 -1.14 -9.85
C TYR A 160 8.59 -0.65 -9.17
N HIS A 161 8.50 0.66 -8.96
CA HIS A 161 7.32 1.33 -8.44
C HIS A 161 7.02 2.63 -9.22
N PRO A 162 5.80 3.18 -9.15
CA PRO A 162 5.46 4.43 -9.82
C PRO A 162 6.23 5.61 -9.22
N ASN A 163 6.77 6.47 -10.08
CA ASN A 163 7.29 7.77 -9.64
C ASN A 163 6.14 8.69 -9.15
N PRO A 164 6.43 9.80 -8.44
CA PRO A 164 5.39 10.70 -7.91
C PRO A 164 4.49 11.36 -8.97
N ARG A 165 4.84 11.29 -10.26
CA ARG A 165 4.06 11.85 -11.38
C ARG A 165 3.21 10.79 -12.09
N ASN A 166 3.32 9.51 -11.71
CA ASN A 166 2.69 8.35 -12.35
C ASN A 166 2.97 8.21 -13.87
N ASP A 167 4.04 8.82 -14.37
CA ASP A 167 4.43 8.78 -15.80
C ASP A 167 5.65 7.86 -16.07
N GLY A 168 6.20 7.23 -15.04
CA GLY A 168 7.33 6.32 -15.16
C GLY A 168 7.43 5.34 -14.00
N CYS A 169 7.93 4.15 -14.30
CA CYS A 169 8.33 3.15 -13.31
C CYS A 169 9.82 3.32 -13.01
N VAL A 170 10.15 3.52 -11.74
CA VAL A 170 11.52 3.71 -11.23
C VAL A 170 11.94 2.47 -10.43
N PRO A 171 13.24 2.10 -10.43
CA PRO A 171 13.70 0.92 -9.71
C PRO A 171 13.51 1.09 -8.20
N ASN A 172 13.18 0.01 -7.52
CA ASN A 172 13.16 -0.04 -6.07
C ASN A 172 14.61 0.05 -5.55
N THR A 173 14.88 1.01 -4.68
CA THR A 173 16.18 1.19 -4.03
C THR A 173 16.01 0.98 -2.52
N GLU A 174 16.77 0.06 -1.94
CA GLU A 174 16.70 -0.30 -0.53
C GLU A 174 17.68 0.51 0.34
N LEU A 175 17.53 0.47 1.66
CA LEU A 175 18.45 1.16 2.57
C LEU A 175 19.91 0.76 2.34
N GLY A 176 20.79 1.77 2.22
CA GLY A 176 22.21 1.60 1.96
C GLY A 176 22.61 1.53 0.48
N GLU A 177 21.65 1.40 -0.45
CA GLU A 177 21.91 1.43 -1.89
C GLU A 177 21.97 2.86 -2.44
N GLU A 178 22.73 3.08 -3.52
CA GLU A 178 22.89 4.41 -4.15
C GLU A 178 21.58 4.91 -4.77
N CYS A 179 21.31 6.21 -4.61
CA CYS A 179 20.09 6.86 -5.09
C CYS A 179 20.39 8.26 -5.65
N MET A 180 19.45 8.80 -6.43
CA MET A 180 19.48 10.19 -6.89
C MET A 180 18.32 11.02 -6.31
N ASN A 181 17.18 10.39 -6.02
CA ASN A 181 15.97 11.09 -5.55
C ASN A 181 15.30 10.39 -4.37
N ASP A 182 14.70 11.16 -3.46
CA ASP A 182 13.98 10.63 -2.28
C ASP A 182 12.89 9.61 -2.63
N TYR A 183 12.27 9.72 -3.81
CA TYR A 183 11.20 8.81 -4.23
C TYR A 183 11.70 7.43 -4.68
N GLU A 184 13.00 7.24 -4.96
CA GLU A 184 13.55 5.94 -5.39
C GLU A 184 13.67 4.95 -4.21
N CYS A 185 13.76 5.50 -2.99
CA CYS A 185 13.92 4.75 -1.76
C CYS A 185 12.57 4.16 -1.31
N VAL A 186 12.42 2.83 -1.43
CA VAL A 186 11.13 2.16 -1.16
C VAL A 186 10.87 1.86 0.30
N THR A 187 11.92 1.86 1.13
CA THR A 187 11.77 1.64 2.57
C THR A 187 10.98 2.79 3.20
N GLU A 188 9.95 2.48 3.99
CA GLU A 188 9.14 3.52 4.65
C GLU A 188 10.03 4.41 5.54
N ASN A 189 9.74 5.72 5.57
CA ASN A 189 10.50 6.71 6.33
C ASN A 189 12.00 6.80 5.95
N SER A 190 12.38 6.37 4.73
CA SER A 190 13.69 6.63 4.14
C SER A 190 13.68 7.82 3.17
N ARG A 191 14.86 8.32 2.82
CA ARG A 191 15.12 9.42 1.88
C ARG A 191 16.48 9.23 1.22
N CYS A 192 16.74 9.97 0.14
CA CYS A 192 18.04 9.97 -0.49
C CYS A 192 18.97 11.03 0.15
N MET A 193 20.24 10.66 0.32
CA MET A 193 21.32 11.55 0.79
C MET A 193 22.59 11.38 -0.07
N VAL A 194 22.95 10.14 -0.35
CA VAL A 194 23.85 9.62 -1.42
C VAL A 194 23.43 8.17 -1.66
N THR A 195 23.21 7.46 -0.56
CA THR A 195 22.44 6.23 -0.49
C THR A 195 21.11 6.46 0.21
N CYS A 196 20.16 5.55 0.02
CA CYS A 196 18.89 5.56 0.75
C CYS A 196 19.15 5.39 2.24
N SER A 197 18.72 6.37 3.03
CA SER A 197 18.98 6.50 4.47
C SER A 197 17.70 6.86 5.20
N CYS A 198 17.60 6.55 6.49
CA CYS A 198 16.44 6.94 7.28
C CYS A 198 16.28 8.47 7.37
N LYS A 199 15.03 8.94 7.36
CA LYS A 199 14.67 10.34 7.60
C LYS A 199 15.06 10.77 9.01
N VAL A 200 15.03 12.08 9.25
CA VAL A 200 15.19 12.67 10.58
C VAL A 200 14.23 11.99 11.57
N ASP A 201 14.68 11.86 12.82
CA ASP A 201 14.05 11.12 13.91
C ASP A 201 13.80 9.62 13.66
N HIS A 202 14.42 9.02 12.64
CA HIS A 202 14.37 7.59 12.40
C HIS A 202 15.76 6.98 12.34
N ILE A 203 15.86 5.71 12.72
CA ILE A 203 17.09 4.93 12.74
C ILE A 203 16.90 3.62 11.97
N PRO A 204 17.96 3.04 11.39
CA PRO A 204 17.88 1.71 10.81
C PRO A 204 17.60 0.66 11.89
N SER A 205 16.71 -0.29 11.57
CA SER A 205 16.55 -1.55 12.32
C SER A 205 17.81 -2.40 12.28
N ARG A 206 17.95 -3.37 13.19
CA ARG A 206 19.11 -4.28 13.26
C ARG A 206 19.36 -5.06 11.97
N ASP A 207 18.31 -5.39 11.24
CA ASP A 207 18.40 -6.11 9.95
C ASP A 207 18.65 -5.18 8.75
N GLY A 208 18.69 -3.86 8.96
CA GLY A 208 18.92 -2.85 7.93
C GLY A 208 17.75 -2.62 6.96
N LYS A 209 16.55 -3.16 7.24
CA LYS A 209 15.42 -3.16 6.29
C LYS A 209 14.31 -2.16 6.60
N ARG A 210 14.33 -1.52 7.77
CA ARG A 210 13.27 -0.62 8.23
C ARG A 210 13.86 0.63 8.86
N CYS A 211 13.15 1.73 8.77
CA CYS A 211 13.43 2.95 9.53
C CYS A 211 12.48 3.02 10.73
N LEU A 212 13.00 2.67 11.91
CA LEU A 212 12.26 2.72 13.17
C LEU A 212 12.24 4.16 13.69
N LYS A 213 11.09 4.63 14.16
CA LYS A 213 10.99 5.93 14.84
C LYS A 213 11.85 5.91 16.10
N ALA A 214 12.79 6.85 16.21
CA ALA A 214 13.56 7.03 17.43
C ALA A 214 12.67 7.64 18.52
N ALA A 215 12.88 7.21 19.76
CA ALA A 215 12.15 7.68 20.92
C ALA A 215 12.76 8.98 21.46
N ASN A 216 11.90 9.95 21.72
CA ASN A 216 12.26 11.28 22.21
C ASN A 216 12.05 11.41 23.73
N SER A 217 11.26 10.52 24.33
CA SER A 217 10.87 10.55 25.74
C SER A 217 10.89 9.15 26.38
N VAL A 218 11.29 9.05 27.64
CA VAL A 218 11.10 7.84 28.46
C VAL A 218 9.60 7.50 28.54
N GLY A 219 9.24 6.25 28.28
CA GLY A 219 7.87 5.75 28.18
C GLY A 219 7.34 5.64 26.74
N GLU A 220 8.01 6.22 25.73
CA GLU A 220 7.64 6.02 24.32
C GLU A 220 7.87 4.57 23.87
N PRO A 221 7.08 4.06 22.90
CA PRO A 221 7.15 2.69 22.44
C PRO A 221 8.44 2.38 21.66
N CYS A 222 8.94 1.16 21.78
CA CYS A 222 10.13 0.67 21.10
C CYS A 222 10.02 -0.84 20.79
N GLU A 223 10.62 -1.23 19.67
CA GLU A 223 10.89 -2.62 19.28
C GLU A 223 12.36 -2.98 19.55
N GLU A 224 13.27 -2.02 19.33
CA GLU A 224 14.72 -2.21 19.43
C GLU A 224 15.35 -1.20 20.39
N HIS A 225 16.37 -1.65 21.13
CA HIS A 225 17.16 -0.83 22.05
C HIS A 225 17.73 0.45 21.41
N SER A 226 18.10 0.38 20.14
CA SER A 226 18.64 1.50 19.36
C SER A 226 17.68 2.70 19.28
N GLN A 227 16.35 2.48 19.28
CA GLN A 227 15.37 3.57 19.23
C GLN A 227 15.47 4.48 20.45
N CYS A 228 15.83 3.91 21.60
CA CYS A 228 15.99 4.61 22.87
C CYS A 228 17.37 5.25 23.04
N LEU A 229 18.24 5.28 22.03
CA LEU A 229 19.62 5.81 22.16
C LEU A 229 19.89 7.12 21.42
N LEU A 230 19.09 7.47 20.39
CA LEU A 230 19.40 8.63 19.54
C LEU A 230 19.26 9.96 20.29
N PHE A 231 18.18 10.12 21.04
CA PHE A 231 17.86 11.34 21.78
C PHE A 231 17.88 11.14 23.31
N LEU A 232 17.65 9.92 23.78
CA LEU A 232 17.66 9.56 25.20
C LEU A 232 19.01 8.94 25.58
N LYS A 233 19.74 9.61 26.48
CA LYS A 233 20.96 9.04 27.06
C LYS A 233 20.59 8.13 28.23
N HIS A 234 21.27 6.99 28.34
CA HIS A 234 21.10 6.03 29.43
C HIS A 234 19.67 5.43 29.52
N ALA A 235 19.00 5.33 28.37
CA ALA A 235 17.76 4.58 28.21
C ALA A 235 18.01 3.26 27.44
N GLU A 236 17.09 2.32 27.60
CA GLU A 236 17.04 1.04 26.91
C GLU A 236 15.59 0.68 26.58
N CYS A 237 15.37 -0.14 25.55
CA CYS A 237 14.04 -0.68 25.31
C CYS A 237 13.72 -1.76 26.35
N GLY A 238 12.78 -1.47 27.25
CA GLY A 238 12.38 -2.36 28.34
C GLY A 238 11.50 -3.53 27.87
N PRO A 239 11.27 -4.53 28.73
CA PRO A 239 10.50 -5.74 28.39
C PRO A 239 9.03 -5.46 28.05
N ASN A 240 8.51 -4.28 28.42
CA ASN A 240 7.16 -3.84 28.10
C ASN A 240 7.04 -3.18 26.71
N GLY A 241 8.12 -3.14 25.91
CA GLY A 241 8.13 -2.47 24.61
C GLY A 241 8.11 -0.95 24.70
N THR A 242 8.66 -0.38 25.78
CA THR A 242 8.79 1.07 25.99
C THR A 242 10.19 1.44 26.47
N CYS A 243 10.66 2.64 26.12
CA CYS A 243 11.97 3.12 26.55
C CYS A 243 11.99 3.39 28.06
N THR A 244 12.88 2.71 28.78
CA THR A 244 13.08 2.80 30.23
C THR A 244 14.52 3.17 30.56
N CYS A 245 14.78 3.69 31.76
CA CYS A 245 16.14 4.04 32.17
C CYS A 245 16.93 2.82 32.63
N VAL A 246 18.20 2.72 32.22
CA VAL A 246 19.12 1.65 32.65
C VAL A 246 19.38 1.75 34.16
N GLY A 247 19.69 0.64 34.85
CA GLY A 247 19.60 0.51 36.31
C GLY A 247 20.14 1.65 37.21
N ASN A 248 21.26 2.28 36.85
CA ASN A 248 21.85 3.41 37.59
C ASN A 248 21.22 4.79 37.29
N TYR A 249 20.12 4.80 36.53
CA TYR A 249 19.38 5.97 36.09
C TYR A 249 17.88 5.75 36.33
N HIS A 250 17.15 6.85 36.53
CA HIS A 250 15.72 6.85 36.80
C HIS A 250 15.02 7.94 35.97
N ARG A 251 13.71 7.82 35.81
CA ARG A 251 12.88 8.74 35.05
C ARG A 251 12.62 10.02 35.86
N ARG A 252 12.88 11.17 35.22
CA ARG A 252 12.44 12.50 35.65
C ARG A 252 11.81 13.19 34.45
N GLY A 253 10.50 13.06 34.33
CA GLY A 253 9.76 13.50 33.14
C GLY A 253 10.14 12.70 31.89
N PRO A 254 10.57 13.35 30.80
CA PRO A 254 10.89 12.67 29.54
C PRO A 254 12.32 12.08 29.51
N VAL A 255 13.17 12.30 30.51
CA VAL A 255 14.60 11.93 30.48
C VAL A 255 15.01 10.97 31.59
N CYS A 256 16.13 10.27 31.34
CA CYS A 256 16.84 9.48 32.33
C CYS A 256 17.92 10.32 33.02
N VAL A 257 17.89 10.32 34.35
CA VAL A 257 18.83 11.05 35.22
C VAL A 257 19.56 10.07 36.11
N ARG A 258 20.84 10.33 36.41
CA ARG A 258 21.65 9.49 37.30
C ARG A 258 20.99 9.40 38.67
N SER A 259 20.81 8.18 39.18
CA SER A 259 20.24 7.94 40.51
C SER A 259 21.28 8.17 41.61
N VAL A 260 20.90 8.97 42.62
CA VAL A 260 21.72 9.27 43.80
C VAL A 260 20.86 9.09 45.05
N GLU A 261 21.30 8.21 45.94
CA GLU A 261 20.62 7.95 47.21
C GLU A 261 20.87 9.07 48.23
N LEU A 262 20.06 9.10 49.29
CA LEU A 262 20.25 10.02 50.43
C LEU A 262 21.68 9.94 50.99
N PHE A 263 22.18 11.10 51.42
CA PHE A 263 23.55 11.34 51.92
C PHE A 263 24.69 11.14 50.92
N ALA A 264 24.41 10.77 49.67
CA ALA A 264 25.41 10.68 48.61
C ALA A 264 25.56 12.01 47.83
N ALA A 265 26.69 12.16 47.14
CA ALA A 265 27.05 13.38 46.42
C ALA A 265 26.28 13.55 45.10
N CYS A 266 25.68 14.73 44.93
CA CYS A 266 24.84 15.11 43.80
C CYS A 266 25.30 16.42 43.17
N LYS A 267 24.85 16.66 41.94
CA LYS A 267 25.10 17.89 41.17
C LYS A 267 23.83 18.68 40.87
N GLU A 268 22.70 17.98 40.74
CA GLU A 268 21.41 18.58 40.39
C GLU A 268 20.31 17.96 41.26
N HIS A 269 19.30 18.76 41.64
CA HIS A 269 18.12 18.33 42.42
C HIS A 269 17.54 16.99 41.92
N ARG A 270 17.31 16.90 40.61
CA ARG A 270 16.71 15.76 39.93
C ARG A 270 17.54 14.47 39.95
N GLU A 271 18.80 14.48 40.38
CA GLU A 271 19.58 13.24 40.58
C GLU A 271 19.12 12.45 41.82
N CYS A 272 18.53 13.13 42.80
CA CYS A 272 18.20 12.51 44.08
C CYS A 272 16.97 11.60 44.00
N VAL A 273 17.07 10.43 44.63
CA VAL A 273 16.01 9.42 44.73
C VAL A 273 15.86 8.88 46.14
N THR A 274 14.67 8.36 46.45
CA THR A 274 14.42 7.51 47.62
C THR A 274 13.77 6.19 47.17
N PRO A 275 13.69 5.15 48.02
CA PRO A 275 13.13 3.86 47.65
C PRO A 275 11.66 3.91 47.17
N ARG A 276 10.86 4.87 47.64
CA ARG A 276 9.48 5.09 47.18
C ARG A 276 9.40 6.06 46.00
N HIS A 277 10.29 7.06 45.93
CA HIS A 277 10.25 8.15 44.96
C HIS A 277 11.42 8.08 43.96
N ARG A 278 11.62 6.89 43.38
CA ARG A 278 12.65 6.64 42.38
C ARG A 278 12.32 7.28 41.04
N ASP A 279 11.19 6.96 40.45
CA ASP A 279 10.79 7.41 39.10
C ASP A 279 9.63 8.43 39.19
N SER A 280 9.63 9.45 38.32
CA SER A 280 8.59 10.50 38.29
C SER A 280 8.28 10.96 36.87
N GLU A 281 7.01 11.22 36.58
CA GLU A 281 6.54 11.82 35.31
C GLU A 281 6.79 13.33 35.25
N PHE A 282 7.18 13.94 36.37
CA PHE A 282 7.56 15.35 36.46
C PHE A 282 9.07 15.48 36.63
N THR A 283 9.61 16.63 36.21
CA THR A 283 11.05 16.95 36.36
C THR A 283 11.44 17.30 37.80
N GLU A 284 10.46 17.72 38.59
CA GLU A 284 10.60 18.09 40.00
C GLU A 284 10.00 16.98 40.88
N VAL A 285 10.65 16.67 42.00
CA VAL A 285 10.14 15.71 43.00
C VAL A 285 10.28 16.36 44.37
N PRO A 286 9.17 16.61 45.09
CA PRO A 286 9.18 17.59 46.18
C PRO A 286 9.82 17.10 47.47
N ASN A 287 10.04 15.80 47.68
CA ASN A 287 10.44 15.25 48.98
C ASN A 287 11.96 15.14 49.21
N VAL A 288 12.77 15.08 48.15
CA VAL A 288 14.23 14.92 48.24
C VAL A 288 14.93 15.94 47.33
N ASN A 289 16.01 16.56 47.79
CA ASN A 289 16.71 17.63 47.10
C ASN A 289 18.23 17.52 47.22
N CYS A 290 18.95 18.08 46.25
CA CYS A 290 20.40 18.25 46.29
C CYS A 290 20.73 19.58 46.96
N ILE A 291 21.09 19.56 48.24
CA ILE A 291 21.45 20.75 49.02
C ILE A 291 22.92 20.65 49.42
N ASP A 292 23.69 21.71 49.20
CA ASP A 292 25.14 21.78 49.45
C ASP A 292 25.94 20.59 48.85
N GLY A 293 25.47 20.07 47.70
CA GLY A 293 26.10 18.96 46.98
C GLY A 293 25.78 17.56 47.52
N MET A 294 24.83 17.44 48.46
CA MET A 294 24.39 16.17 49.05
C MET A 294 22.87 15.97 48.89
N CYS A 295 22.43 14.74 48.59
CA CYS A 295 21.01 14.42 48.58
C CYS A 295 20.46 14.33 49.99
N VAL A 296 19.52 15.21 50.33
CA VAL A 296 18.87 15.32 51.64
C VAL A 296 17.36 15.49 51.46
N CYS A 297 16.58 15.38 52.54
CA CYS A 297 15.15 15.70 52.46
C CYS A 297 14.96 17.18 52.11
N ALA A 298 13.96 17.45 51.27
CA ALA A 298 13.59 18.81 50.91
C ALA A 298 12.94 19.55 52.10
N ASN A 299 12.76 20.87 51.95
CA ASN A 299 12.05 21.68 52.93
C ASN A 299 10.67 21.08 53.24
N ASP A 300 10.26 21.12 54.51
CA ASP A 300 9.01 20.56 55.04
C ASP A 300 8.89 19.02 55.03
N TYR A 301 9.95 18.29 54.66
CA TYR A 301 10.06 16.84 54.79
C TYR A 301 11.10 16.42 55.84
N ILE A 302 10.79 15.36 56.60
CA ILE A 302 11.69 14.77 57.59
C ILE A 302 12.13 13.37 57.16
N LEU A 303 13.34 12.97 57.55
CA LEU A 303 13.87 11.63 57.30
C LEU A 303 13.14 10.58 58.16
N SER A 304 12.60 9.55 57.54
CA SER A 304 12.25 8.30 58.19
C SER A 304 13.39 7.30 58.04
N GLU A 305 14.09 6.97 59.14
CA GLU A 305 15.19 5.99 59.12
C GLU A 305 14.73 4.58 58.75
N GLU A 306 13.53 4.19 59.20
CA GLU A 306 12.91 2.88 58.91
C GLU A 306 12.61 2.71 57.41
N LEU A 307 12.07 3.75 56.78
CA LEU A 307 11.69 3.74 55.37
C LEU A 307 12.82 4.16 54.42
N ARG A 308 13.88 4.76 54.96
CA ARG A 308 14.96 5.45 54.21
C ARG A 308 14.41 6.44 53.19
N ASP A 309 13.39 7.19 53.60
CA ASP A 309 12.60 8.07 52.75
C ASP A 309 12.28 9.38 53.48
N CYS A 310 11.90 10.40 52.71
CA CYS A 310 11.54 11.71 53.20
C CYS A 310 10.02 11.84 53.25
N ILE A 311 9.46 11.95 54.45
CA ILE A 311 8.01 11.99 54.73
C ILE A 311 7.56 13.39 55.14
N GLY A 312 6.39 13.82 54.67
CA GLY A 312 5.84 15.15 54.95
C GLY A 312 5.11 15.21 56.29
N TYR A 313 5.00 16.41 56.87
CA TYR A 313 4.29 16.62 58.14
C TYR A 313 2.80 16.18 58.13
N SER A 314 2.14 16.10 56.97
CA SER A 314 0.73 15.70 56.84
C SER A 314 0.45 14.22 57.10
N ASP A 315 1.45 13.35 56.91
CA ASP A 315 1.21 11.90 56.85
C ASP A 315 1.15 11.24 58.23
N ASN A 316 1.46 12.00 59.29
CA ASN A 316 1.46 11.54 60.69
C ASN A 316 0.09 11.63 61.39
N GLY A 317 -1.04 11.71 60.66
CA GLY A 317 -2.33 12.08 61.26
C GLY A 317 -3.61 11.62 60.57
N ALA A 318 -3.82 10.30 60.34
CA ALA A 318 -5.11 9.78 59.87
C ALA A 318 -5.48 8.38 60.41
N ALA A 319 -5.22 8.09 61.69
CA ALA A 319 -5.76 6.91 62.38
C ALA A 319 -7.05 7.24 63.17
N THR A 320 -8.04 7.87 62.52
CA THR A 320 -9.35 8.12 63.13
C THR A 320 -10.38 7.10 62.63
N THR A 321 -10.65 6.12 63.48
CA THR A 321 -11.81 5.22 63.36
C THR A 321 -13.13 6.01 63.39
N THR A 322 -13.98 5.85 62.38
CA THR A 322 -15.40 6.23 62.50
C THR A 322 -16.30 5.12 61.96
N SER A 323 -17.16 4.64 62.86
CA SER A 323 -18.13 3.56 62.65
C SER A 323 -19.09 3.82 61.50
N SER A 324 -19.44 2.75 60.81
CA SER A 324 -20.68 2.65 60.03
C SER A 324 -21.90 3.15 60.78
N ARG A 325 -22.77 3.90 60.09
CA ARG A 325 -24.24 3.77 60.19
C ARG A 325 -24.91 4.25 58.90
N GLN A 326 -26.07 3.68 58.61
CA GLN A 326 -26.74 3.63 57.31
C GLN A 326 -28.22 4.01 57.49
N ILE A 327 -28.91 4.43 56.41
CA ILE A 327 -30.37 4.78 56.36
C ILE A 327 -30.66 6.14 57.04
N GLY A 328 -31.51 7.08 56.58
CA GLY A 328 -32.42 7.31 55.42
C GLY A 328 -33.14 8.67 55.65
N LEU A 329 -34.11 9.19 54.87
CA LEU A 329 -34.72 8.85 53.57
C LEU A 329 -35.66 10.01 53.14
N LEU A 330 -35.66 10.45 51.86
CA LEU A 330 -36.64 11.39 51.22
C LEU A 330 -36.62 12.87 51.75
N SER A 331 -37.01 13.93 51.01
CA SER A 331 -38.05 14.04 49.97
C SER A 331 -37.96 15.31 49.08
N LEU A 332 -38.62 15.20 47.91
CA LEU A 332 -39.38 16.22 47.17
C LEU A 332 -38.68 17.38 46.41
N ALA A 333 -38.75 17.20 45.09
CA ALA A 333 -38.66 18.19 44.02
C ALA A 333 -39.36 19.54 44.26
N PHE A 334 -38.82 20.58 43.63
CA PHE A 334 -39.58 21.76 43.22
C PHE A 334 -39.42 22.01 41.71
N PHE A 335 -40.54 22.34 41.07
CA PHE A 335 -40.72 22.47 39.63
C PHE A 335 -40.55 23.94 39.21
N LEU A 336 -39.95 24.19 38.04
CA LEU A 336 -40.39 25.11 36.96
C LEU A 336 -39.29 25.96 36.28
N ALA A 337 -39.24 25.76 34.96
CA ALA A 337 -39.12 26.77 33.90
C ALA A 337 -37.99 27.81 33.95
N PHE A 338 -37.09 27.70 32.97
CA PHE A 338 -36.81 28.84 32.09
C PHE A 338 -36.80 28.38 30.62
N LEU A 339 -37.46 29.15 29.76
CA LEU A 339 -37.50 28.98 28.30
C LEU A 339 -36.55 29.99 27.64
N LEU A 340 -36.12 29.67 26.42
CA LEU A 340 -35.60 30.59 25.39
C LEU A 340 -34.24 31.27 25.68
N LEU A 341 -33.16 30.67 25.18
CA LEU A 341 -32.50 31.14 23.95
C LEU A 341 -31.70 30.01 23.29
#